data_AF-A0A950ZES8-F1
#
_entry.id   AF-A0A950ZES8-F1
#
_cell.length_a   1.000
_cell.length_b   1.000
_cell.length_c   1.000
_cell.angle_alpha   90.00
_cell.angle_beta   90.00
_cell.angle_gamma   90.00
#
_symmetry.space_group_name_H-M   'P 1'
#
loop_
_entity.id
_entity.type
_entity.pdbx_description
1 polymer ?
#
loop_
_entity_poly.entity_id
_entity_poly.type
_entity_poly.pdbx_seq_one_letter_code
_entity_poly.pdbx_strand_id
1 'polypeptide(L)'
;MCKTIKQRVKFKADPATVYELLADSRKHSAITGKRAVISGEIGGAFSIGESDVTGINVDLVPGQRIVQAWRHRRFPEGIFSMAAVTLKRTPDGGTELVLTHRGVPKDLIPETEQAWRDQYWQKIKAYLDRR
;
A
#
# COMPACT_ATOMS: atom_id res chain seq x y z
N MET A 1 18.39 9.36 13.19
CA MET A 1 18.44 8.64 11.89
C MET A 1 17.03 8.24 11.48
N CYS A 2 16.56 8.70 10.32
CA CYS A 2 15.24 8.36 9.79
C CYS A 2 15.26 6.91 9.26
N LYS A 3 14.63 5.97 9.98
CA LYS A 3 14.51 4.58 9.51
C LYS A 3 13.53 4.53 8.33
N THR A 4 13.90 3.80 7.28
CA THR A 4 13.05 3.54 6.12
C THR A 4 12.47 2.15 6.24
N ILE A 5 11.15 2.02 6.16
CA ILE A 5 10.49 0.72 6.10
C ILE A 5 10.71 0.17 4.69
N LYS A 6 11.30 -1.02 4.58
CA LYS A 6 11.41 -1.74 3.31
C LYS A 6 10.84 -3.14 3.51
N GLN A 7 9.90 -3.52 2.66
CA GLN A 7 9.31 -4.84 2.68
C GLN A 7 9.29 -5.40 1.27
N ARG A 8 9.57 -6.70 1.16
CA ARG A 8 9.49 -7.43 -0.10
C ARG A 8 8.57 -8.63 0.10
N VAL A 9 7.61 -8.80 -0.79
CA VAL A 9 6.61 -9.86 -0.73
C VAL A 9 6.38 -10.44 -2.11
N LYS A 10 6.18 -11.75 -2.19
CA LYS A 10 5.79 -12.43 -3.42
C LYS A 10 4.32 -12.85 -3.37
N PHE A 11 3.63 -12.70 -4.48
CA PHE A 11 2.23 -13.10 -4.69
C PHE A 11 2.13 -14.03 -5.89
N LYS A 12 1.26 -15.03 -5.80
CA LYS A 12 0.96 -15.98 -6.89
C LYS A 12 -0.11 -15.41 -7.84
N ALA A 13 0.08 -14.18 -8.30
CA ALA A 13 -0.82 -13.50 -9.22
C ALA A 13 -0.02 -12.58 -10.14
N ASP A 14 -0.61 -12.18 -11.25
CA ASP A 14 -0.02 -11.21 -12.17
C ASP A 14 0.07 -9.80 -11.54
N PRO A 15 1.01 -8.95 -12.01
CA PRO A 15 1.21 -7.63 -11.42
C PRO A 15 -0.01 -6.71 -11.54
N ALA A 16 -0.82 -6.86 -12.60
CA ALA A 16 -2.01 -6.04 -12.78
C ALA A 16 -3.07 -6.38 -11.74
N THR A 17 -3.30 -7.67 -11.45
CA THR A 17 -4.17 -8.10 -10.35
C THR A 17 -3.71 -7.51 -9.02
N VAL A 18 -2.42 -7.66 -8.66
CA VAL A 18 -1.90 -7.12 -7.38
C VAL A 18 -2.03 -5.59 -7.31
N TYR A 19 -1.80 -4.90 -8.44
CA TYR A 19 -1.97 -3.46 -8.54
C TYR A 19 -3.41 -3.04 -8.26
N GLU A 20 -4.38 -3.68 -8.91
CA GLU A 20 -5.79 -3.35 -8.75
C GLU A 20 -6.26 -3.60 -7.30
N LEU A 21 -5.75 -4.62 -6.63
CA LEU A 21 -6.07 -4.87 -5.22
C LEU A 21 -5.61 -3.74 -4.28
N LEU A 22 -4.62 -2.94 -4.69
CA LEU A 22 -4.07 -1.82 -3.92
C LEU A 22 -4.62 -0.45 -4.37
N ALA A 23 -4.94 -0.29 -5.65
CA ALA A 23 -5.36 0.98 -6.24
C ALA A 23 -6.89 1.12 -6.37
N ASP A 24 -7.63 0.01 -6.46
CA ASP A 24 -9.10 0.04 -6.57
C ASP A 24 -9.76 0.10 -5.20
N SER A 25 -10.59 1.12 -5.00
CA SER A 25 -11.32 1.36 -3.75
C SER A 25 -12.15 0.15 -3.29
N ARG A 26 -12.86 -0.52 -4.21
CA ARG A 26 -13.77 -1.62 -3.88
C ARG A 26 -12.97 -2.87 -3.52
N LYS A 27 -11.95 -3.21 -4.31
CA LYS A 27 -11.08 -4.37 -4.07
C LYS A 27 -10.27 -4.19 -2.79
N HIS A 28 -9.71 -3.00 -2.58
CA HIS A 28 -8.99 -2.67 -1.36
C HIS A 28 -9.89 -2.76 -0.13
N SER A 29 -11.13 -2.26 -0.23
CA SER A 29 -12.10 -2.38 0.87
C SER A 29 -12.45 -3.83 1.16
N ALA A 30 -12.65 -4.65 0.13
CA ALA A 30 -12.97 -6.06 0.27
C ALA A 30 -11.84 -6.86 0.95
N ILE A 31 -10.58 -6.53 0.65
CA ILE A 31 -9.43 -7.22 1.24
C ILE A 31 -9.17 -6.75 2.67
N THR A 32 -9.09 -5.43 2.87
CA THR A 32 -8.73 -4.89 4.19
C THR A 32 -9.85 -5.04 5.20
N GLY A 33 -11.10 -5.13 4.73
CA GLY A 33 -12.31 -5.09 5.56
C GLY A 33 -12.62 -3.68 6.07
N LYS A 34 -11.90 -2.66 5.60
CA LYS A 34 -12.09 -1.25 5.96
C LYS A 34 -12.56 -0.49 4.73
N ARG A 35 -13.47 0.47 4.89
CA ARG A 35 -13.86 1.35 3.80
C ARG A 35 -12.65 2.13 3.29
N ALA A 36 -12.37 2.01 2.00
CA ALA A 36 -11.33 2.74 1.30
C ALA A 36 -11.94 3.56 0.15
N VAL A 37 -11.48 4.79 0.02
CA VAL A 37 -11.79 5.70 -1.09
C VAL A 37 -10.45 6.10 -1.68
N ILE A 38 -10.16 5.65 -2.88
CA ILE A 38 -8.88 5.82 -3.57
C ILE A 38 -9.19 6.38 -4.94
N SER A 39 -8.69 7.58 -5.24
CA SER A 39 -8.76 8.13 -6.59
C SER A 39 -7.86 7.33 -7.54
N GLY A 40 -8.30 7.13 -8.79
CA GLY A 40 -7.48 6.51 -9.84
C GLY A 40 -6.52 7.48 -10.53
N GLU A 41 -6.48 8.75 -10.10
CA GLU A 41 -5.73 9.81 -10.76
C GLU A 41 -4.50 10.25 -9.96
N ILE A 42 -3.45 10.65 -10.67
CA ILE A 42 -2.28 11.31 -10.07
C ILE A 42 -2.73 12.68 -9.53
N GLY A 43 -2.32 13.00 -8.30
CA GLY A 43 -2.81 14.15 -7.54
C GLY A 43 -4.15 13.89 -6.83
N GLY A 44 -4.80 12.77 -7.09
CA GLY A 44 -6.03 12.37 -6.43
C GLY A 44 -5.81 11.96 -4.97
N ALA A 45 -6.77 12.28 -4.10
CA ALA A 45 -6.72 11.89 -2.70
C ALA A 45 -7.11 10.41 -2.49
N PHE A 46 -6.63 9.83 -1.37
CA PHE A 46 -7.13 8.57 -0.85
C PHE A 46 -7.37 8.63 0.65
N SER A 47 -8.31 7.82 1.14
CA SER A 47 -8.61 7.62 2.56
C SER A 47 -8.96 6.16 2.83
N ILE A 48 -8.52 5.63 3.97
CA ILE A 48 -8.73 4.24 4.38
C ILE A 48 -9.16 4.24 5.85
N GLY A 49 -10.17 3.44 6.19
CA GLY A 49 -10.64 3.26 7.56
C GLY A 49 -11.21 4.53 8.17
N GLU A 50 -12.19 5.16 7.48
CA GLU A 50 -12.85 6.38 7.97
C GLU A 50 -11.87 7.53 8.25
N SER A 51 -10.84 7.66 7.40
CA SER A 51 -9.78 8.68 7.53
C SER A 51 -8.73 8.41 8.62
N ASP A 52 -8.62 7.18 9.14
CA ASP A 52 -7.46 6.72 9.92
C ASP A 52 -6.15 6.96 9.16
N VAL A 53 -6.21 6.69 7.86
CA VAL A 53 -5.13 6.91 6.90
C VAL A 53 -5.67 7.78 5.79
N THR A 54 -4.92 8.82 5.44
CA THR A 54 -5.23 9.73 4.34
C THR A 54 -3.97 10.02 3.54
N GLY A 55 -4.16 10.52 2.33
CA GLY A 55 -3.02 10.89 1.50
C GLY A 55 -3.39 11.27 0.08
N ILE A 56 -2.36 11.38 -0.75
CA ILE A 56 -2.46 11.79 -2.16
C ILE A 56 -1.64 10.79 -3.00
N ASN A 57 -2.18 10.38 -4.14
CA ASN A 57 -1.46 9.61 -5.13
C ASN A 57 -0.47 10.53 -5.86
N VAL A 58 0.82 10.26 -5.72
CA VAL A 58 1.90 11.06 -6.31
C VAL A 58 2.31 10.51 -7.68
N ASP A 59 2.27 9.19 -7.85
CA ASP A 59 2.57 8.52 -9.12
C ASP A 59 1.79 7.21 -9.21
N LEU A 60 1.21 6.94 -10.38
CA LEU A 60 0.41 5.75 -10.65
C LEU A 60 0.78 5.21 -12.02
N VAL A 61 1.44 4.06 -12.04
CA VAL A 61 1.73 3.30 -13.26
C VAL A 61 1.04 1.94 -13.15
N PRO A 62 -0.09 1.73 -13.86
CA PRO A 62 -0.86 0.49 -13.81
C PRO A 62 0.00 -0.76 -13.95
N GLY A 63 -0.16 -1.70 -13.02
CA GLY A 63 0.57 -2.97 -12.99
C GLY A 63 2.06 -2.88 -12.61
N GLN A 64 2.61 -1.68 -12.33
CA GLN A 64 4.05 -1.50 -12.12
C GLN A 64 4.40 -0.71 -10.88
N ARG A 65 3.74 0.41 -10.60
CA ARG A 65 4.15 1.33 -9.53
C ARG A 65 2.99 2.13 -8.95
N ILE A 66 3.00 2.28 -7.63
CA ILE A 66 2.13 3.19 -6.88
C ILE A 66 3.04 4.00 -5.94
N VAL A 67 2.96 5.33 -5.99
CA VAL A 67 3.62 6.22 -5.04
C VAL A 67 2.57 7.10 -4.39
N GLN A 68 2.57 7.11 -3.06
CA GLN A 68 1.57 7.81 -2.27
C GLN A 68 2.23 8.65 -1.19
N ALA A 69 1.86 9.93 -1.13
CA ALA A 69 2.04 10.74 0.04
C ALA A 69 1.05 10.24 1.09
N TRP A 70 1.57 9.69 2.18
CA TRP A 70 0.83 8.90 3.15
C TRP A 70 0.81 9.60 4.50
N ARG A 71 -0.31 9.55 5.20
CA ARG A 71 -0.44 10.15 6.53
C ARG A 71 -1.36 9.29 7.39
N HIS A 72 -0.84 8.86 8.53
CA HIS A 72 -1.66 8.27 9.58
C HIS A 72 -2.20 9.39 10.47
N ARG A 73 -3.41 9.27 11.02
CA ARG A 73 -4.01 10.29 11.91
C ARG A 73 -3.18 10.63 13.16
N ARG A 74 -2.26 9.75 13.54
CA ARG A 74 -1.34 9.91 14.68
C ARG A 74 -0.03 10.61 14.31
N PHE A 75 0.18 10.94 13.04
CA PHE A 75 1.36 11.71 12.66
C PHE A 75 1.20 13.15 13.13
N PRO A 76 2.29 13.82 13.53
CA PRO A 76 2.24 15.25 13.84
C PRO A 76 1.66 16.04 12.67
N GLU A 77 0.99 17.17 12.95
CA GLU A 77 0.38 18.01 11.92
C GLU A 77 1.38 18.39 10.80
N GLY A 78 0.92 18.40 9.55
CA GLY A 78 1.75 18.70 8.38
C GLY A 78 2.77 17.62 7.97
N ILE A 79 2.96 16.57 8.77
CA ILE A 79 3.88 15.47 8.44
C ILE A 79 3.22 14.45 7.51
N PHE A 80 3.80 14.28 6.33
CA PHE A 80 3.49 13.21 5.40
C PHE A 80 4.72 12.31 5.22
N SER A 81 4.47 11.02 5.10
CA SER A 81 5.44 10.04 4.67
C SER A 81 5.25 9.73 3.19
N MET A 82 6.20 9.04 2.58
CA MET A 82 6.14 8.63 1.18
C MET A 82 6.20 7.11 1.10
N ALA A 83 5.10 6.49 0.68
CA ALA A 83 5.00 5.05 0.44
C ALA A 83 5.10 4.78 -1.06
N ALA A 84 6.18 4.12 -1.48
CA ALA A 84 6.39 3.69 -2.85
C ALA A 84 6.31 2.17 -2.94
N VAL A 85 5.40 1.68 -3.76
CA VAL A 85 5.20 0.27 -4.09
C VAL A 85 5.61 0.05 -5.53
N THR A 86 6.47 -0.93 -5.76
CA THR A 86 6.82 -1.39 -7.11
C THR A 86 6.48 -2.86 -7.26
N LEU A 87 5.90 -3.21 -8.40
CA LEU A 87 5.48 -4.54 -8.78
C LEU A 87 6.34 -5.00 -9.95
N LYS A 88 6.89 -6.20 -9.86
CA LYS A 88 7.66 -6.83 -10.93
C LYS A 88 7.17 -8.25 -11.13
N ARG A 89 6.98 -8.66 -12.37
CA ARG A 89 6.68 -10.05 -12.69
C ARG A 89 7.88 -10.93 -12.33
N THR A 90 7.63 -12.06 -11.70
CA THR A 90 8.65 -13.05 -11.37
C THR A 90 8.71 -14.14 -12.45
N PRO A 91 9.86 -14.84 -12.61
CA PRO A 91 10.03 -15.87 -13.64
C PRO A 91 9.04 -17.05 -13.52
N ASP A 92 8.58 -17.34 -12.30
CA ASP A 92 7.57 -18.36 -11.98
C ASP A 92 6.13 -17.89 -12.24
N GLY A 93 5.95 -16.75 -12.90
CA GLY A 93 4.64 -16.24 -13.33
C GLY A 93 3.90 -15.41 -12.29
N GLY A 94 4.44 -15.25 -11.08
CA GLY A 94 3.89 -14.42 -10.01
C GLY A 94 4.34 -12.95 -10.05
N THR A 95 4.18 -12.28 -8.90
CA THR A 95 4.56 -10.88 -8.71
C THR A 95 5.41 -10.70 -7.47
N GLU A 96 6.54 -10.03 -7.62
CA GLU A 96 7.33 -9.49 -6.52
C GLU A 96 6.91 -8.03 -6.30
N LEU A 97 6.39 -7.78 -5.10
CA LEU A 97 6.08 -6.45 -4.60
C LEU A 97 7.22 -5.99 -3.69
N VAL A 98 7.70 -4.77 -3.91
CA VAL A 98 8.62 -4.08 -3.00
C VAL A 98 7.97 -2.79 -2.51
N LEU A 99 7.77 -2.68 -1.20
CA LEU A 99 7.36 -1.45 -0.52
C LEU A 99 8.61 -0.75 0.02
N THR A 100 8.72 0.54 -0.25
CA THR A 100 9.65 1.47 0.40
C THR A 100 8.86 2.63 0.99
N HIS A 101 8.84 2.75 2.31
CA HIS A 101 8.08 3.77 3.02
C HIS A 101 9.02 4.62 3.89
N ARG A 102 9.13 5.90 3.54
CA ARG A 102 10.06 6.89 4.13
C ARG A 102 9.29 8.01 4.82
N GLY A 103 9.88 8.63 5.84
CA GLY A 103 9.27 9.78 6.52
C GLY A 103 8.25 9.42 7.60
N VAL A 104 8.11 8.13 7.95
CA VAL A 104 7.29 7.70 9.08
C VAL A 104 7.97 8.15 10.39
N PRO A 105 7.25 8.80 11.32
CA PRO A 105 7.78 9.17 12.63
C PRO A 105 8.35 7.94 13.36
N LYS A 106 9.54 8.09 13.96
CA LYS A 106 10.35 6.99 14.54
C LYS A 106 9.55 6.05 15.46
N ASP A 107 8.63 6.61 16.25
CA ASP A 107 7.88 5.89 17.28
C ASP A 107 6.74 5.07 16.66
N LEU A 108 6.32 5.40 15.43
CA LEU A 108 5.26 4.72 14.69
C LEU A 108 5.79 3.74 13.65
N ILE A 109 7.10 3.67 13.44
CA ILE A 109 7.73 2.78 12.45
C ILE A 109 7.38 1.31 12.71
N PRO A 110 7.55 0.74 13.93
CA PRO A 110 7.29 -0.67 14.17
C PRO A 110 5.83 -1.04 13.91
N GLU A 111 4.90 -0.18 14.35
CA GLU A 111 3.48 -0.41 14.16
C GLU A 111 3.06 -0.27 12.68
N THR A 112 3.57 0.75 11.98
CA THR A 112 3.30 0.93 10.55
C THR A 112 3.82 -0.26 9.75
N GLU A 113 5.02 -0.73 10.08
CA GLU A 113 5.63 -1.89 9.44
C GLU A 113 4.78 -3.16 9.64
N GLN A 114 4.31 -3.39 10.87
CA GLN A 114 3.45 -4.52 11.19
C GLN A 114 2.08 -4.41 10.50
N ALA A 115 1.49 -3.21 10.47
CA ALA A 115 0.22 -2.96 9.79
C ALA A 115 0.27 -3.28 8.29
N TRP A 116 1.37 -2.95 7.60
CA TRP A 116 1.56 -3.36 6.19
C TRP A 116 1.52 -4.89 6.02
N ARG A 117 2.17 -5.64 6.93
CA ARG A 117 2.18 -7.11 6.87
C ARG A 117 0.80 -7.70 7.11
N ASP A 118 0.14 -7.29 8.19
CA ASP A 118 -1.08 -7.95 8.65
C ASP A 118 -2.33 -7.47 7.92
N GLN A 119 -2.40 -6.17 7.59
CA GLN A 119 -3.61 -5.58 6.99
C GLN A 119 -3.60 -5.65 5.46
N TYR A 120 -2.44 -5.77 4.83
CA TYR A 120 -2.31 -5.80 3.36
C TYR A 120 -1.75 -7.13 2.88
N TRP A 121 -0.50 -7.45 3.19
CA TRP A 121 0.19 -8.57 2.53
C TRP A 121 -0.42 -9.93 2.86
N GLN A 122 -0.71 -10.19 4.13
CA GLN A 122 -1.35 -11.44 4.54
C GLN A 122 -2.76 -11.55 3.95
N LYS A 123 -3.54 -10.46 3.95
CA LYS A 123 -4.91 -10.46 3.41
C LYS A 123 -4.95 -10.62 1.89
N ILE A 124 -4.05 -9.95 1.16
CA ILE A 124 -3.91 -10.12 -0.29
C ILE A 124 -3.53 -11.57 -0.61
N LYS A 125 -2.56 -12.17 0.11
CA LYS A 125 -2.21 -13.59 -0.07
C LYS A 125 -3.42 -14.49 0.16
N ALA A 126 -4.11 -14.33 1.29
CA ALA A 126 -5.29 -15.13 1.62
C ALA A 126 -6.43 -14.95 0.60
N TYR A 127 -6.59 -13.75 0.04
CA TYR A 127 -7.57 -13.49 -1.02
C TYR A 127 -7.19 -14.20 -2.33
N LEU A 128 -5.92 -14.15 -2.71
CA LEU A 128 -5.41 -14.80 -3.93
C LEU A 128 -5.40 -16.32 -3.82
N ASP A 129 -5.10 -16.89 -2.64
CA ASP A 129 -5.08 -18.35 -2.42
C ASP A 129 -6.49 -18.98 -2.40
N ARG A 130 -7.55 -18.17 -2.21
CA ARG A 130 -8.95 -18.62 -2.23
C ARG A 130 -9.59 -18.62 -3.61
N ARG A 131 -8.86 -18.15 -4.63
CA ARG A 131 -9.33 -17.97 -6.00
C ARG A 131 -8.71 -19.01 -6.92
#